data_AF-A0AAV1USC1-F1
#
_entry.id   AF-A0AAV1USC1-F1
#
_cell.length_a   1.000
_cell.length_b   1.000
_cell.length_c   1.000
_cell.angle_alpha   90.00
_cell.angle_beta   90.00
_cell.angle_gamma   90.00
#
_symmetry.space_group_name_H-M   'P 1'
#
loop_
_entity.id
_entity.type
_entity.pdbx_description
1 polymer ?
#
loop_
_entity_poly.entity_id
_entity_poly.type
_entity_poly.pdbx_seq_one_letter_code
_entity_poly.pdbx_strand_id
1 'polypeptide(L)'
;MDHLLKFDELCLKLRAAGDSMDDDEKLVLLLGSLSSEIDDMVRIIEAHSNVTLLDAKEMLRREYDTLQKRDKKKLLLKHKLSPM
;
A
#
# COMPACT_ATOMS: atom_id res chain seq x y z
N MET A 1 3.16 6.51 -0.64
CA MET A 1 3.14 7.11 0.72
C MET A 1 1.83 7.83 1.01
N ASP A 2 1.35 8.72 0.13
CA ASP A 2 0.09 9.47 0.37
C ASP A 2 -1.13 8.59 0.63
N HIS A 3 -1.18 7.37 0.06
CA HIS A 3 -2.32 6.49 0.24
C HIS A 3 -2.53 6.02 1.69
N LEU A 4 -1.45 5.62 2.39
CA LEU A 4 -1.54 5.17 3.79
C LEU A 4 -1.93 6.34 4.72
N LEU A 5 -1.40 7.53 4.46
CA LEU A 5 -1.77 8.73 5.22
C LEU A 5 -3.24 9.11 5.03
N LYS A 6 -3.75 9.05 3.80
CA LYS A 6 -5.18 9.29 3.50
C LYS A 6 -6.07 8.24 4.15
N PHE A 7 -5.62 6.98 4.19
CA PHE A 7 -6.33 5.91 4.89
C PHE A 7 -6.42 6.17 6.39
N ASP A 8 -5.31 6.58 7.02
CA ASP A 8 -5.29 6.94 8.44
C ASP A 8 -6.19 8.15 8.73
N GLU A 9 -6.17 9.17 7.87
CA GLU A 9 -7.05 10.33 7.98
C GLU A 9 -8.53 9.93 7.87
N LEU A 10 -8.88 9.01 6.96
CA LEU A 10 -10.24 8.49 6.84
C LEU A 10 -10.67 7.75 8.11
N CYS A 11 -9.81 6.88 8.65
CA CYS A 11 -10.08 6.17 9.90
C CYS A 11 -10.32 7.13 11.07
N LEU A 12 -9.55 8.21 11.15
CA LEU A 12 -9.74 9.26 12.16
C LEU A 12 -11.07 10.00 11.99
N LYS A 13 -11.47 10.31 10.75
CA LYS A 13 -12.75 10.97 10.45
C LYS A 13 -13.94 10.09 10.78
N LEU A 14 -13.89 8.81 10.43
CA LEU A 14 -14.94 7.83 10.79
C LEU A 14 -15.08 7.73 12.30
N ARG A 15 -13.96 7.59 13.01
CA ARG A 15 -13.97 7.55 14.48
C ARG A 15 -14.58 8.80 15.10
N ALA A 16 -14.28 9.99 14.55
CA ALA A 16 -14.87 11.25 15.00
C ALA A 16 -16.38 11.36 14.72
N ALA A 17 -16.87 10.69 13.68
CA ALA A 17 -18.29 10.58 13.35
C ALA A 17 -19.06 9.55 14.21
N GLY A 18 -18.35 8.79 15.06
CA GLY A 18 -18.93 7.74 15.89
C GLY A 18 -18.80 6.33 15.32
N ASP A 19 -18.25 6.20 14.11
CA ASP A 19 -17.99 4.90 13.48
C ASP A 19 -16.57 4.43 13.82
N SER A 20 -16.45 3.43 14.67
CA SER A 20 -15.17 2.77 14.95
C SER A 20 -15.06 1.48 14.17
N MET A 21 -13.97 1.33 13.41
CA MET A 21 -13.57 0.04 12.84
C MET A 21 -12.50 -0.60 13.72
N ASP A 22 -12.55 -1.92 13.84
CA ASP A 22 -11.44 -2.69 14.39
C ASP A 22 -10.28 -2.79 13.38
N ASP A 23 -9.18 -3.42 13.78
CA ASP A 23 -7.99 -3.48 12.93
C ASP A 23 -8.10 -4.50 11.79
N ASP A 24 -8.94 -5.53 11.93
CA ASP A 24 -9.20 -6.52 10.89
C ASP A 24 -10.09 -5.91 9.79
N GLU A 25 -11.14 -5.18 10.18
CA GLU A 25 -11.99 -4.42 9.26
C GLU A 25 -11.18 -3.37 8.49
N LYS A 26 -10.29 -2.65 9.18
CA LYS A 26 -9.36 -1.70 8.54
C LYS A 26 -8.43 -2.41 7.57
N LEU A 27 -7.93 -3.58 7.93
CA LEU A 27 -7.03 -4.34 7.07
C LEU A 27 -7.72 -4.75 5.77
N VAL A 28 -8.94 -5.31 5.86
CA VAL A 28 -9.75 -5.66 4.68
C VAL A 28 -10.00 -4.44 3.79
N LEU A 29 -10.41 -3.31 4.39
CA LEU A 29 -10.66 -2.08 3.64
C LEU A 29 -9.39 -1.54 2.97
N LEU A 30 -8.26 -1.55 3.69
CA LEU A 30 -6.98 -1.12 3.16
C LEU A 30 -6.57 -1.96 1.96
N LEU A 31 -6.59 -3.29 2.09
CA LEU A 31 -6.16 -4.20 1.04
C LEU A 31 -7.05 -4.11 -0.21
N GLY A 32 -8.37 -4.01 -0.03
CA GLY A 32 -9.33 -3.84 -1.13
C GLY A 32 -9.24 -2.50 -1.86
N SER A 33 -8.55 -1.50 -1.29
CA SER A 33 -8.37 -0.17 -1.89
C SER A 33 -7.10 -0.02 -2.75
N LEU A 34 -6.23 -1.03 -2.78
CA LEU A 34 -4.93 -0.95 -3.45
C LEU A 34 -5.03 -1.22 -4.95
N SER A 35 -4.07 -0.69 -5.72
CA SER A 35 -3.98 -0.94 -7.16
C SER A 35 -3.38 -2.32 -7.46
N SER A 36 -3.66 -2.83 -8.67
CA SER A 36 -3.15 -4.11 -9.16
C SER A 36 -1.63 -4.21 -9.20
N GLU A 37 -0.90 -3.09 -9.10
CA GLU A 37 0.57 -3.07 -9.11
C GLU A 37 1.18 -3.63 -7.81
N ILE A 38 0.40 -3.68 -6.73
CA ILE A 38 0.82 -4.21 -5.42
C ILE A 38 0.04 -5.51 -5.09
N ASP A 39 -0.68 -6.07 -6.07
CA ASP A 39 -1.57 -7.23 -5.88
C ASP A 39 -0.85 -8.47 -5.34
N ASP A 40 0.39 -8.72 -5.78
CA ASP A 40 1.20 -9.83 -5.26
C ASP A 40 1.47 -9.68 -3.76
N MET A 41 1.70 -8.46 -3.29
CA MET A 41 1.91 -8.20 -1.87
C MET A 41 0.61 -8.29 -1.07
N VAL A 42 -0.50 -7.85 -1.64
CA VAL A 42 -1.84 -8.04 -1.06
C VAL A 42 -2.11 -9.52 -0.84
N ARG A 43 -1.91 -10.37 -1.86
CA ARG A 43 -2.11 -11.82 -1.77
C ARG A 43 -1.23 -12.48 -0.73
N ILE A 44 0.02 -12.02 -0.57
CA ILE A 44 0.92 -12.52 0.47
C ILE A 44 0.36 -12.16 1.85
N ILE A 45 -0.06 -10.90 2.06
CA ILE A 45 -0.65 -10.47 3.33
C ILE A 45 -1.91 -11.28 3.64
N GLU A 46 -2.80 -11.47 2.67
CA GLU A 46 -4.02 -12.27 2.83
C GLU A 46 -3.74 -13.74 3.14
N ALA A 47 -2.67 -14.31 2.59
CA ALA A 47 -2.28 -15.70 2.85
C ALA A 47 -1.69 -15.92 4.25
N HIS A 48 -1.22 -14.87 4.92
CA HIS A 48 -0.64 -14.94 6.26
C HIS A 48 -1.67 -14.52 7.31
N SER A 49 -2.22 -15.50 8.03
CA SER A 49 -3.29 -15.30 9.03
C SER A 49 -2.87 -14.56 10.30
N ASN A 50 -1.62 -14.09 10.39
CA ASN A 50 -1.04 -13.45 11.57
C ASN A 50 -0.43 -12.07 11.27
N VAL A 51 -0.77 -11.47 10.12
CA VAL A 51 -0.30 -10.13 9.76
C VAL A 51 -1.18 -9.11 10.45
N THR A 52 -0.59 -8.28 11.31
CA THR A 52 -1.32 -7.17 11.92
C THR A 52 -1.50 -6.03 10.92
N LEU A 53 -2.44 -5.12 11.19
CA LEU A 53 -2.61 -3.90 10.38
C LEU A 53 -1.30 -3.09 10.26
N LEU A 54 -0.49 -3.05 11.32
CA LEU A 54 0.79 -2.35 11.31
C LEU A 54 1.79 -3.04 10.39
N ASP A 55 1.90 -4.37 10.48
CA ASP A 55 2.77 -5.17 9.63
C ASP A 55 2.38 -5.00 8.15
N ALA A 56 1.09 -5.09 7.84
CA ALA A 56 0.57 -4.88 6.49
C ALA A 56 0.96 -3.49 5.95
N LYS A 57 0.76 -2.42 6.74
CA LYS A 57 1.17 -1.06 6.36
C LYS A 57 2.67 -0.97 6.08
N GLU A 58 3.50 -1.64 6.89
CA GLU A 58 4.94 -1.65 6.68
C GLU A 58 5.35 -2.43 5.42
N MET A 59 4.76 -3.61 5.20
CA MET A 59 5.00 -4.44 4.01
C MET A 59 4.65 -3.66 2.73
N LEU A 60 3.47 -3.06 2.69
CA LEU A 60 3.01 -2.24 1.56
C LEU A 60 3.91 -1.03 1.30
N ARG A 61 4.37 -0.36 2.37
CA ARG A 61 5.32 0.76 2.24
C ARG A 61 6.63 0.31 1.58
N ARG A 62 7.20 -0.81 2.03
CA ARG A 62 8.46 -1.35 1.49
C ARG A 62 8.32 -1.77 0.02
N GLU A 63 7.20 -2.38 -0.35
CA GLU A 63 6.95 -2.77 -1.74
C GLU A 63 6.81 -1.54 -2.64
N TYR A 64 6.05 -0.54 -2.21
CA TYR A 64 5.90 0.72 -2.94
C TYR A 64 7.24 1.42 -3.19
N ASP A 65 8.10 1.50 -2.17
CA ASP A 65 9.44 2.10 -2.32
C ASP A 65 10.32 1.30 -3.28
N THR A 66 10.15 -0.03 -3.32
CA THR A 66 10.86 -0.93 -4.23
C THR A 66 10.40 -0.73 -5.67
N LEU A 67 9.08 -0.64 -5.90
CA LEU A 67 8.50 -0.33 -7.21
C LEU A 67 8.95 1.04 -7.73
N GLN A 68 8.88 2.08 -6.89
CA GLN A 68 9.38 3.42 -7.22
C GLN A 68 10.85 3.43 -7.66
N LYS A 69 11.72 2.69 -6.97
CA LYS A 69 13.13 2.58 -7.35
C LYS A 69 13.31 1.84 -8.68
N ARG A 70 12.54 0.78 -8.92
CA ARG A 70 12.56 0.03 -10.18
C ARG A 70 12.10 0.89 -11.36
N ASP A 71 11.02 1.65 -11.19
CA ASP A 71 10.48 2.49 -12.25
C ASP A 71 11.40 3.65 -12.61
N LYS A 72 11.98 4.32 -11.60
CA LYS A 72 13.03 5.32 -11.84
C LYS A 72 14.21 4.73 -12.62
N LYS A 73 14.65 3.52 -12.25
CA LYS A 73 15.73 2.82 -12.98
C LYS A 73 15.33 2.49 -14.42
N LYS A 74 14.12 1.99 -14.66
CA LYS A 74 13.59 1.73 -16.01
C LYS A 74 13.51 3.00 -16.85
N LEU A 75 13.06 4.12 -16.26
CA LEU A 75 12.94 5.40 -16.97
C LEU A 75 14.32 5.93 -17.37
N LEU A 76 15.30 5.82 -16.49
CA LEU A 76 16.71 6.16 -16.78
C LEU A 76 17.30 5.28 -17.89
N LEU A 77 17.00 3.99 -17.90
CA LEU A 77 17.41 3.06 -18.96
C LEU A 77 16.77 3.44 -20.31
N LYS A 78 15.47 3.73 -20.34
CA LYS A 78 14.78 4.18 -21.56
C LYS A 78 15.37 5.48 -22.11
N HIS A 79 15.65 6.47 -21.25
CA HIS A 79 16.28 7.72 -21.67
C HIS A 79 17.72 7.52 -22.18
N LYS A 80 18.46 6.54 -21.67
CA LYS A 80 19.81 6.22 -22.16
C LYS A 80 19.81 5.40 -23.46
N LEU A 81 18.72 4.68 -23.75
CA LEU A 81 18.56 3.83 -24.93
C LEU A 81 17.83 4.53 -26.09
N SER A 82 17.32 5.75 -25.90
CA SER A 82 16.96 6.67 -26.97
C SER A 82 18.03 7.76 -27.16
N PRO A 83 19.17 7.48 -27.81
CA PRO A 83 19.92 8.53 -28.47
C PRO A 83 19.22 8.86 -29.79
N MET A 84 18.82 10.14 -29.92
CA MET A 84 18.41 10.89 -31.12
C MET A 84 17.72 10.12 -32.26
#